data_AF-A0A351UKQ3-F1
#
_entry.id   AF-A0A351UKQ3-F1
#
_cell.length_a   1.000
_cell.length_b   1.000
_cell.length_c   1.000
_cell.angle_alpha   90.00
_cell.angle_beta   90.00
_cell.angle_gamma   90.00
#
_symmetry.space_group_name_H-M   'P 1'
#
loop_
_entity.id
_entity.type
_entity.pdbx_description
1 polymer ?
#
loop_
_entity_poly.entity_id
_entity_poly.type
_entity_poly.pdbx_seq_one_letter_code
_entity_poly.pdbx_strand_id
1 'polypeptide(L)'
;MSDNIIYFLTAAIIALFAAHFIAQYVRSRSADEWSPPKKGSRMALLGINARLRDFYRLAVLIEEGGREVYLELARMAKTPETRALCSGLAESEAAHKQLFQDYIERWDTLPPNKAEWPVLLEQMKKAGIFEDRPARGAREDELAWWAIRQEIKTADFYLLFEHSFPDSWRKLRMHELVQEEREHERKIRSAYPHLPA
;
A
#
# COMPACT_ATOMS: atom_id res chain seq x y z
N MET A 1 2.59 60.03 -10.93
CA MET A 1 1.40 59.21 -11.28
C MET A 1 1.77 57.91 -12.01
N SER A 2 2.89 57.88 -12.75
CA SER A 2 3.44 56.69 -13.45
C SER A 2 3.83 55.54 -12.53
N ASP A 3 4.44 55.84 -11.37
CA ASP A 3 5.14 54.82 -10.58
C ASP A 3 4.15 53.88 -9.89
N ASN A 4 3.02 54.41 -9.39
CA ASN A 4 1.94 53.61 -8.82
C ASN A 4 1.36 52.62 -9.84
N ILE A 5 1.22 53.03 -11.11
CA ILE A 5 0.71 52.16 -12.18
C ILE A 5 1.66 50.99 -12.42
N ILE A 6 2.98 51.22 -12.39
CA ILE A 6 3.99 50.17 -12.54
C ILE A 6 3.97 49.20 -11.36
N TYR A 7 3.81 49.70 -10.12
CA TYR A 7 3.67 48.85 -8.94
C TYR A 7 2.41 47.98 -9.00
N PHE A 8 1.26 48.54 -9.37
CA PHE A 8 0.01 47.77 -9.50
C PHE A 8 0.10 46.71 -10.61
N LEU A 9 0.69 47.04 -11.76
CA LEU A 9 0.91 46.07 -12.84
C LEU A 9 1.85 44.93 -12.42
N THR A 10 2.94 45.26 -11.73
CA THR A 10 3.91 44.26 -11.27
C THR A 10 3.29 43.34 -10.22
N ALA A 11 2.55 43.89 -9.26
CA ALA A 11 1.83 43.10 -8.25
C ALA A 11 0.75 42.20 -8.88
N ALA A 12 0.02 42.69 -9.88
CA ALA A 12 -0.98 41.89 -10.60
C ALA A 12 -0.34 40.72 -11.37
N ILE A 13 0.81 40.94 -12.01
CA ILE A 13 1.55 39.89 -12.71
C ILE A 13 2.03 38.81 -11.72
N ILE A 14 2.64 39.22 -10.59
CA ILE A 14 3.08 38.28 -9.55
C ILE A 14 1.90 37.47 -9.00
N ALA A 15 0.76 38.12 -8.73
CA ALA A 15 -0.44 37.45 -8.25
C ALA A 15 -1.00 36.44 -9.27
N LEU A 16 -0.97 36.75 -10.57
CA LEU A 16 -1.38 35.84 -11.64
C LEU A 16 -0.44 34.62 -11.73
N PHE A 17 0.88 34.82 -11.64
CA PHE A 17 1.83 33.71 -11.59
C PHE A 17 1.63 32.85 -10.34
N ALA A 18 1.47 33.45 -9.17
CA ALA A 18 1.22 32.73 -7.92
C ALA A 18 -0.08 31.91 -8.01
N ALA A 19 -1.17 32.50 -8.51
CA ALA A 19 -2.44 31.81 -8.72
C ALA A 19 -2.31 30.66 -9.74
N HIS A 20 -1.56 30.86 -10.82
CA HIS A 20 -1.28 29.81 -11.80
C HIS A 20 -0.50 28.65 -11.19
N PHE A 21 0.57 28.93 -10.44
CA PHE A 21 1.36 27.92 -9.74
C PHE A 21 0.53 27.18 -8.69
N ILE A 22 -0.28 27.88 -7.89
CA ILE A 22 -1.20 27.26 -6.92
C ILE A 22 -2.22 26.38 -7.64
N ALA A 23 -2.82 26.85 -8.73
CA ALA A 23 -3.80 26.08 -9.49
C ALA A 23 -3.17 24.83 -10.15
N GLN A 24 -1.95 24.94 -10.70
CA GLN A 24 -1.22 23.79 -11.22
C GLN A 24 -0.87 22.80 -10.11
N TYR A 25 -0.40 23.30 -8.95
CA TYR A 25 -0.07 22.48 -7.80
C TYR A 25 -1.29 21.70 -7.28
N VAL A 26 -2.43 22.38 -7.10
CA VAL A 26 -3.70 21.76 -6.68
C VAL A 26 -4.22 20.75 -7.72
N ARG A 27 -4.12 21.06 -9.02
CA ARG A 27 -4.48 20.13 -10.11
C ARG A 27 -3.57 18.90 -10.15
N SER A 28 -2.27 19.05 -9.91
CA SER A 28 -1.33 17.92 -9.88
C SER A 28 -1.57 16.99 -8.68
N ARG A 29 -1.95 17.52 -7.50
CA ARG A 29 -2.28 16.69 -6.34
C ARG A 29 -3.56 15.89 -6.52
N SER A 30 -4.59 16.51 -7.11
CA SER A 30 -5.87 15.85 -7.37
C SER A 30 -5.83 14.86 -8.54
N ALA A 31 -4.98 15.08 -9.55
CA ALA A 31 -4.87 14.14 -10.66
C ALA A 31 -4.33 12.75 -10.24
N ASP A 32 -3.30 12.71 -9.38
CA ASP A 32 -2.72 11.45 -8.92
C ASP A 32 -3.70 10.69 -7.99
N GLU A 33 -4.33 11.37 -7.02
CA GLU A 33 -5.23 10.74 -6.03
C GLU A 33 -6.43 10.03 -6.65
N TRP A 34 -7.00 10.62 -7.71
CA TRP A 34 -8.25 10.17 -8.35
C TRP A 34 -7.99 9.33 -9.61
N SER A 35 -6.74 8.98 -9.87
CA SER A 35 -6.38 8.17 -11.03
C SER A 35 -7.05 6.79 -10.96
N PRO A 36 -7.87 6.40 -11.94
CA PRO A 36 -8.37 5.04 -12.06
C PRO A 36 -7.25 4.12 -12.57
N PRO A 37 -7.37 2.80 -12.40
CA PRO A 37 -6.44 1.85 -13.00
C PRO A 37 -6.44 2.00 -14.52
N LYS A 38 -5.28 1.78 -15.14
CA LYS A 38 -5.13 1.78 -16.61
C LYS A 38 -6.17 0.87 -17.26
N LYS A 39 -6.87 1.36 -18.29
CA LYS A 39 -7.82 0.54 -19.06
C LYS A 39 -7.12 -0.72 -19.59
N GLY A 40 -7.75 -1.88 -19.38
CA GLY A 40 -7.20 -3.18 -19.77
C GLY A 40 -6.15 -3.74 -18.80
N SER A 41 -5.84 -3.07 -17.68
CA SER A 41 -5.06 -3.69 -16.61
C SER A 41 -5.84 -4.86 -15.99
N ARG A 42 -5.13 -5.77 -15.33
CA ARG A 42 -5.76 -6.90 -14.63
C ARG A 42 -6.74 -6.42 -13.54
N MET A 43 -6.49 -5.29 -12.87
CA MET A 43 -7.49 -4.68 -11.97
C MET A 43 -8.75 -4.25 -12.70
N ALA A 44 -8.62 -3.58 -13.84
CA ALA A 44 -9.78 -3.19 -14.65
C ALA A 44 -10.56 -4.41 -15.17
N LEU A 45 -9.87 -5.49 -15.55
CA LEU A 45 -10.48 -6.75 -15.99
C LEU A 45 -11.20 -7.49 -14.85
N LEU A 46 -10.73 -7.35 -13.62
CA LEU A 46 -11.39 -7.89 -12.42
C LEU A 46 -12.62 -7.07 -11.99
N GLY A 47 -12.97 -6.01 -12.73
CA GLY A 47 -14.10 -5.13 -12.39
C GLY A 47 -13.85 -4.29 -11.13
N ILE A 48 -12.59 -4.20 -10.70
CA ILE A 48 -12.19 -3.41 -9.54
C ILE A 48 -12.08 -1.95 -9.98
N ASN A 49 -13.05 -1.15 -9.55
CA ASN A 49 -13.03 0.30 -9.77
C ASN A 49 -12.47 1.03 -8.55
N ALA A 50 -11.26 0.64 -8.12
CA ALA A 50 -10.56 1.24 -6.99
C ALA A 50 -9.70 2.42 -7.45
N ARG A 51 -9.73 3.53 -6.72
CA ARG A 51 -8.81 4.65 -6.97
C ARG A 51 -7.43 4.33 -6.40
N LEU A 52 -6.41 5.06 -6.86
CA LEU A 52 -5.06 4.98 -6.31
C LEU A 52 -5.05 5.08 -4.77
N ARG A 53 -5.87 5.97 -4.22
CA ARG A 53 -5.99 6.11 -2.77
C ARG A 53 -6.55 4.89 -2.05
N ASP A 54 -7.54 4.25 -2.65
CA ASP A 54 -8.13 3.03 -2.09
C ASP A 54 -7.11 1.90 -2.10
N PHE A 55 -6.23 1.87 -3.11
CA PHE A 55 -5.11 0.95 -3.13
C PHE A 55 -4.16 1.13 -1.95
N TYR A 56 -3.72 2.36 -1.64
CA TYR A 56 -2.85 2.57 -0.48
C TYR A 56 -3.56 2.22 0.84
N ARG A 57 -4.87 2.46 0.94
CA ARG A 57 -5.64 2.01 2.11
C ARG A 57 -5.65 0.50 2.23
N LEU A 58 -5.77 -0.22 1.11
CA LEU A 58 -5.68 -1.68 1.10
C LEU A 58 -4.28 -2.15 1.51
N ALA A 59 -3.23 -1.53 0.99
CA ALA A 59 -1.85 -1.83 1.37
C ALA A 59 -1.64 -1.65 2.88
N VAL A 60 -2.08 -0.53 3.46
CA VAL A 60 -2.04 -0.31 4.93
C VAL A 60 -2.72 -1.42 5.73
N LEU A 61 -3.86 -1.94 5.26
CA LEU A 61 -4.54 -3.05 5.92
C LEU A 61 -3.78 -4.37 5.80
N ILE A 62 -3.13 -4.62 4.66
CA ILE A 62 -2.30 -5.81 4.44
C ILE A 62 -1.13 -5.79 5.42
N GLU A 63 -0.37 -4.69 5.46
CA GLU A 63 0.82 -4.60 6.31
C GLU A 63 0.47 -4.61 7.81
N GLU A 64 -0.67 -4.02 8.18
CA GLU A 64 -1.15 -4.11 9.56
C GLU A 64 -1.49 -5.57 9.94
N GLY A 65 -2.15 -6.30 9.06
CA GLY A 65 -2.44 -7.72 9.25
C GLY A 65 -1.17 -8.58 9.32
N GLY A 66 -0.22 -8.35 8.41
CA GLY A 66 1.09 -9.02 8.38
C GLY A 66 1.86 -8.80 9.68
N ARG A 67 1.96 -7.54 10.12
CA ARG A 67 2.62 -7.18 11.38
C ARG A 67 2.03 -7.93 12.58
N GLU A 68 0.71 -7.95 12.71
CA GLU A 68 0.05 -8.64 13.82
C GLU A 68 0.33 -10.15 13.82
N VAL A 69 0.41 -10.75 12.64
CA VAL A 69 0.73 -12.17 12.47
C VAL A 69 2.19 -12.44 12.87
N TYR A 70 3.13 -11.61 12.44
CA TYR A 70 4.53 -11.76 12.81
C TYR A 70 4.79 -11.54 14.29
N LEU A 71 4.11 -10.60 14.94
CA LEU A 71 4.17 -10.44 16.39
C LEU A 71 3.64 -11.68 17.13
N GLU A 72 2.58 -12.30 16.61
CA GLU A 72 2.05 -13.54 17.17
C GLU A 72 3.01 -14.73 16.94
N LEU A 73 3.58 -14.86 15.75
CA LEU A 73 4.61 -15.87 15.46
C LEU A 73 5.84 -15.71 16.35
N ALA A 74 6.34 -14.48 16.56
CA ALA A 74 7.46 -14.21 17.45
C ALA A 74 7.17 -14.68 18.89
N ARG A 75 5.94 -14.47 19.37
CA ARG A 75 5.50 -14.93 20.69
C ARG A 75 5.43 -16.46 20.79
N MET A 76 5.06 -17.14 19.70
CA MET A 76 4.90 -18.59 19.64
C MET A 76 6.19 -19.34 19.33
N ALA A 77 7.16 -18.66 18.70
CA ALA A 77 8.39 -19.23 18.21
C ALA A 77 9.18 -19.96 19.32
N LYS A 78 9.50 -21.23 19.03
CA LYS A 78 10.21 -22.14 19.94
C LYS A 78 11.68 -21.80 20.08
N THR A 79 12.30 -21.27 19.02
CA THR A 79 13.72 -20.94 18.98
C THR A 79 13.94 -19.42 19.08
N PRO A 80 15.03 -18.96 19.72
CA PRO A 80 15.38 -17.54 19.74
C PRO A 80 15.57 -16.94 18.35
N GLU A 81 16.08 -17.73 17.40
CA GLU A 81 16.36 -17.30 16.02
C GLU A 81 15.06 -17.02 15.26
N THR A 82 14.09 -17.92 15.33
CA THR A 82 12.78 -17.73 14.67
C THR A 82 12.01 -16.58 15.32
N ARG A 83 12.14 -16.41 16.64
CA ARG A 83 11.57 -15.26 17.35
C ARG A 83 12.14 -13.94 16.83
N ALA A 84 13.47 -13.84 16.77
CA ALA A 84 14.15 -12.65 16.28
C ALA A 84 13.79 -12.35 14.82
N LEU A 85 13.74 -13.38 13.97
CA LEU A 85 13.28 -13.25 12.59
C LEU A 85 11.87 -12.66 12.51
N CYS A 86 10.89 -13.25 13.21
CA CYS A 86 9.51 -12.80 13.17
C CYS A 86 9.35 -11.37 13.73
N SER A 87 10.09 -11.02 14.78
CA SER A 87 10.13 -9.64 15.27
C SER A 87 10.67 -8.67 14.23
N GLY A 88 11.74 -9.03 13.52
CA GLY A 88 12.29 -8.20 12.44
C GLY A 88 11.33 -8.06 11.25
N LEU A 89 10.61 -9.13 10.88
CA LEU A 89 9.57 -9.06 9.86
C LEU A 89 8.43 -8.13 10.29
N ALA A 90 7.96 -8.20 11.54
CA ALA A 90 6.96 -7.28 12.06
C ALA A 90 7.39 -5.79 12.02
N GLU A 91 8.69 -5.51 12.17
CA GLU A 91 9.25 -4.17 11.99
C GLU A 91 9.27 -3.73 10.53
N SER A 92 9.59 -4.66 9.61
CA SER A 92 9.52 -4.45 8.16
C SER A 92 8.10 -4.06 7.72
N GLU A 93 7.10 -4.83 8.13
CA GLU A 93 5.68 -4.56 7.88
C GLU A 93 5.25 -3.19 8.44
N ALA A 94 5.75 -2.81 9.61
CA ALA A 94 5.46 -1.50 10.19
C ALA A 94 6.04 -0.36 9.33
N ALA A 95 7.23 -0.55 8.75
CA ALA A 95 7.85 0.41 7.86
C ALA A 95 7.11 0.52 6.52
N HIS A 96 6.66 -0.60 5.95
CA HIS A 96 5.83 -0.62 4.75
C HIS A 96 4.48 0.07 4.98
N LYS A 97 3.82 -0.24 6.10
CA LYS A 97 2.59 0.44 6.52
C LYS A 97 2.79 1.96 6.56
N GLN A 98 3.86 2.40 7.23
CA GLN A 98 4.17 3.83 7.36
C GLN A 98 4.41 4.47 5.99
N LEU A 99 5.12 3.79 5.08
CA LEU A 99 5.33 4.26 3.72
C LEU A 99 3.99 4.58 3.03
N PHE A 100 3.01 3.66 3.06
CA PHE A 100 1.71 3.91 2.44
C PHE A 100 0.90 4.98 3.17
N GLN A 101 0.97 5.04 4.51
CA GLN A 101 0.33 6.09 5.30
C GLN A 101 0.87 7.48 4.94
N ASP A 102 2.19 7.64 4.83
CA ASP A 102 2.82 8.90 4.42
C ASP A 102 2.31 9.38 3.06
N TYR A 103 2.02 8.46 2.14
CA TYR A 103 1.41 8.81 0.85
C TYR A 103 -0.07 9.20 0.97
N ILE A 104 -0.84 8.53 1.82
CA ILE A 104 -2.25 8.86 2.07
C ILE A 104 -2.37 10.25 2.73
N GLU A 105 -1.47 10.56 3.66
CA GLU A 105 -1.43 11.83 4.41
C GLU A 105 -1.03 13.03 3.55
N ARG A 106 -0.37 12.79 2.41
CA ARG A 106 -0.12 13.83 1.40
C ARG A 106 -1.39 14.21 0.62
N TRP A 107 -2.51 13.52 0.81
CA TRP A 107 -3.80 13.92 0.25
C TRP A 107 -4.73 14.39 1.36
N ASP A 108 -5.69 15.26 1.05
CA ASP A 108 -6.71 15.72 2.00
C ASP A 108 -7.32 14.50 2.69
N THR A 109 -7.38 14.45 4.03
CA THR A 109 -7.80 13.26 4.82
C THR A 109 -9.28 12.92 4.66
N LEU A 110 -9.69 12.56 3.44
CA LEU A 110 -11.01 12.04 3.17
C LEU A 110 -11.06 10.59 3.67
N PRO A 111 -12.09 10.20 4.42
CA PRO A 111 -12.30 8.79 4.74
C PRO A 111 -12.63 7.99 3.48
N PRO A 112 -12.46 6.66 3.49
CA PRO A 112 -12.99 5.81 2.43
C PRO A 112 -14.51 5.98 2.32
N ASN A 113 -15.03 5.87 1.09
CA ASN A 113 -16.47 5.90 0.86
C ASN A 113 -17.12 4.70 1.55
N LYS A 114 -18.00 4.96 2.53
CA LYS A 114 -18.63 3.93 3.36
C LYS A 114 -19.45 2.90 2.56
N ALA A 115 -19.97 3.28 1.39
CA ALA A 115 -20.75 2.39 0.53
C ALA A 115 -19.88 1.55 -0.40
N GLU A 116 -18.81 2.14 -0.95
CA GLU A 116 -17.93 1.48 -1.94
C GLU A 116 -16.86 0.62 -1.27
N TRP A 117 -16.39 1.01 -0.08
CA TRP A 117 -15.29 0.35 0.61
C TRP A 117 -15.56 -1.12 0.97
N PRO A 118 -16.73 -1.49 1.55
CA PRO A 118 -17.02 -2.90 1.80
C PRO A 118 -17.10 -3.73 0.52
N VAL A 119 -17.63 -3.15 -0.57
CA VAL A 119 -17.71 -3.81 -1.88
C VAL A 119 -16.31 -4.07 -2.43
N LEU A 120 -15.42 -3.09 -2.33
CA LEU A 120 -14.04 -3.22 -2.75
C LEU A 120 -13.31 -4.33 -1.97
N LEU A 121 -13.44 -4.35 -0.64
CA LEU A 121 -12.84 -5.40 0.19
C LEU A 121 -13.32 -6.79 -0.23
N GLU A 122 -14.63 -6.94 -0.47
CA GLU A 122 -15.22 -8.20 -0.91
C GLU A 122 -14.73 -8.61 -2.30
N GLN A 123 -14.58 -7.67 -3.24
CA GLN A 123 -13.99 -7.93 -4.55
C GLN A 123 -12.54 -8.40 -4.44
N MET A 124 -11.75 -7.79 -3.55
CA MET A 124 -10.36 -8.17 -3.34
C MET A 124 -10.23 -9.56 -2.71
N LYS A 125 -11.10 -9.90 -1.74
CA LYS A 125 -11.20 -11.26 -1.19
C LYS A 125 -11.54 -12.28 -2.29
N LYS A 126 -12.54 -12.00 -3.13
CA LYS A 126 -12.92 -12.86 -4.26
C LYS A 126 -11.81 -13.01 -5.30
N ALA A 127 -11.00 -11.97 -5.49
CA ALA A 127 -9.83 -12.00 -6.35
C ALA A 127 -8.65 -12.78 -5.75
N GLY A 128 -8.77 -13.27 -4.51
CA GLY A 128 -7.73 -14.04 -3.82
C GLY A 128 -6.58 -13.18 -3.28
N ILE A 129 -6.72 -11.85 -3.30
CA ILE A 129 -5.71 -10.90 -2.80
C ILE A 129 -5.66 -10.91 -1.27
N PHE A 130 -6.82 -11.09 -0.63
CA PHE A 130 -6.92 -11.25 0.82
C PHE A 130 -7.27 -12.68 1.17
N GLU A 131 -6.68 -13.17 2.26
CA GLU A 131 -7.15 -14.37 2.95
C GLU A 131 -7.55 -14.00 4.36
N ASP A 132 -8.61 -14.63 4.86
CA ASP A 132 -8.96 -14.48 6.26
C ASP A 132 -7.83 -15.07 7.12
N ARG A 133 -7.44 -14.34 8.16
CA ARG A 133 -6.44 -14.79 9.13
C ARG A 133 -6.90 -16.09 9.79
N PRO A 134 -5.99 -17.02 10.15
CA PRO A 134 -6.34 -18.18 10.94
C PRO A 134 -7.04 -17.78 12.24
N ALA A 135 -7.88 -18.67 12.77
CA ALA A 135 -8.62 -18.41 14.00
C ALA A 135 -7.66 -18.13 15.18
N ARG A 136 -8.14 -17.35 16.16
CA ARG A 136 -7.37 -17.11 17.38
C ARG A 136 -7.02 -18.44 18.05
N GLY A 137 -5.72 -18.65 18.33
CA GLY A 137 -5.23 -19.91 18.88
C GLY A 137 -4.85 -20.96 17.84
N ALA A 138 -4.77 -20.59 16.55
CA ALA A 138 -4.14 -21.39 15.52
C ALA A 138 -2.75 -21.88 15.95
N ARG A 139 -2.34 -23.03 15.43
CA ARG A 139 -0.99 -23.56 15.70
C ARG A 139 0.08 -22.68 15.05
N GLU A 140 1.28 -22.71 15.59
CA GLU A 140 2.44 -21.99 15.03
C GLU A 140 2.65 -22.30 13.54
N ASP A 141 2.65 -23.60 13.18
CA ASP A 141 2.79 -24.06 11.79
C ASP A 141 1.66 -23.55 10.87
N GLU A 142 0.43 -23.48 11.37
CA GLU A 142 -0.73 -23.03 10.60
C GLU A 142 -0.63 -21.52 10.33
N LEU A 143 -0.21 -20.77 11.34
CA LEU A 143 0.01 -19.33 11.24
C LEU A 143 1.20 -19.01 10.33
N ALA A 144 2.29 -19.77 10.42
CA ALA A 144 3.46 -19.64 9.55
C ALA A 144 3.12 -20.00 8.09
N TRP A 145 2.33 -21.06 7.88
CA TRP A 145 1.85 -21.42 6.55
C TRP A 145 0.95 -20.35 5.94
N TRP A 146 0.07 -19.76 6.76
CA TRP A 146 -0.71 -18.62 6.32
C TRP A 146 0.18 -17.42 5.97
N ALA A 147 1.18 -17.11 6.81
CA ALA A 147 2.11 -15.99 6.57
C ALA A 147 2.84 -16.15 5.23
N ILE A 148 3.40 -17.34 4.93
CA ILE A 148 4.03 -17.64 3.64
C ILE A 148 3.10 -17.33 2.46
N ARG A 149 1.83 -17.78 2.53
CA ARG A 149 0.87 -17.53 1.45
C ARG A 149 0.48 -16.05 1.37
N GLN A 150 0.44 -15.36 2.51
CA GLN A 150 0.16 -13.94 2.55
C GLN A 150 1.27 -13.14 1.88
N GLU A 151 2.55 -13.44 2.14
CA GLU A 151 3.70 -12.79 1.47
C GLU A 151 3.62 -12.90 -0.06
N ILE A 152 3.29 -14.09 -0.58
CA ILE A 152 3.11 -14.32 -2.02
C ILE A 152 1.99 -13.43 -2.57
N LYS A 153 0.86 -13.34 -1.85
CA LYS A 153 -0.28 -12.53 -2.25
C LYS A 153 0.01 -11.03 -2.18
N THR A 154 0.74 -10.58 -1.17
CA THR A 154 1.18 -9.18 -1.04
C THR A 154 2.11 -8.81 -2.20
N ALA A 155 3.07 -9.67 -2.54
CA ALA A 155 3.93 -9.48 -3.71
C ALA A 155 3.13 -9.40 -5.02
N ASP A 156 2.16 -10.30 -5.22
CA ASP A 156 1.28 -10.30 -6.40
C ASP A 156 0.40 -9.03 -6.45
N PHE A 157 -0.05 -8.54 -5.30
CA PHE A 157 -0.81 -7.30 -5.18
C PHE A 157 0.03 -6.07 -5.56
N TYR A 158 1.28 -6.00 -5.10
CA TYR A 158 2.22 -4.93 -5.46
C TYR A 158 2.64 -4.97 -6.93
N LEU A 159 2.81 -6.16 -7.50
CA LEU A 159 3.05 -6.30 -8.93
C LEU A 159 1.84 -5.86 -9.76
N LEU A 160 0.63 -6.25 -9.34
CA LEU A 160 -0.62 -5.83 -9.98
C LEU A 160 -0.76 -4.31 -9.99
N PHE A 161 -0.34 -3.67 -8.90
CA PHE A 161 -0.35 -2.23 -8.76
C PHE A 161 0.63 -1.52 -9.69
N GLU A 162 1.87 -1.99 -9.75
CA GLU A 162 2.91 -1.47 -10.64
C GLU A 162 2.39 -1.36 -12.08
N HIS A 163 1.71 -2.41 -12.56
CA HIS A 163 1.14 -2.44 -13.91
C HIS A 163 -0.14 -1.62 -14.07
N SER A 164 -0.85 -1.31 -12.99
CA SER A 164 -2.14 -0.60 -13.03
C SER A 164 -2.00 0.92 -12.94
N PHE A 165 -0.93 1.45 -12.34
CA PHE A 165 -0.74 2.88 -12.05
C PHE A 165 0.63 3.42 -12.51
N PRO A 166 0.86 3.55 -13.83
CA PRO A 166 2.19 3.66 -14.47
C PRO A 166 3.09 4.84 -14.05
N ASP A 167 2.53 5.89 -13.44
CA ASP A 167 3.28 7.07 -13.00
C ASP A 167 3.38 7.19 -11.46
N SER A 168 2.52 6.48 -10.73
CA SER A 168 2.47 6.49 -9.27
C SER A 168 3.43 5.45 -8.67
N TRP A 169 3.57 4.28 -9.30
CA TRP A 169 4.44 3.19 -8.80
C TRP A 169 5.93 3.57 -8.76
N ARG A 170 6.38 4.43 -9.70
CA ARG A 170 7.77 4.90 -9.77
C ARG A 170 8.16 5.73 -8.54
N LYS A 171 7.19 6.33 -7.85
CA LYS A 171 7.42 7.11 -6.62
C LYS A 171 7.53 6.22 -5.38
N LEU A 172 6.87 5.06 -5.39
CA LEU A 172 6.76 4.13 -4.26
C LEU A 172 7.78 3.00 -4.25
N ARG A 173 8.61 2.90 -5.29
CA ARG A 173 9.57 1.79 -5.45
C ARG A 173 8.89 0.42 -5.32
N MET A 174 7.72 0.28 -5.93
CA MET A 174 6.90 -0.94 -5.84
C MET A 174 7.64 -2.22 -6.21
N HIS A 175 8.56 -2.13 -7.16
CA HIS A 175 9.42 -3.27 -7.51
C HIS A 175 10.30 -3.72 -6.34
N GLU A 176 10.84 -2.78 -5.54
CA GLU A 176 11.63 -3.09 -4.34
C GLU A 176 10.76 -3.79 -3.31
N LEU A 177 9.54 -3.30 -3.05
CA LEU A 177 8.57 -3.96 -2.15
C LEU A 177 8.25 -5.39 -2.60
N VAL A 178 8.04 -5.62 -3.90
CA VAL A 178 7.83 -6.98 -4.44
C VAL A 178 9.02 -7.90 -4.14
N GLN A 179 10.26 -7.40 -4.21
CA GLN A 179 11.42 -8.20 -3.85
C GLN A 179 11.55 -8.42 -2.34
N GLU A 180 11.16 -7.43 -1.53
CA GLU A 180 11.14 -7.53 -0.07
C GLU A 180 10.16 -8.60 0.40
N GLU A 181 8.92 -8.62 -0.09
CA GLU A 181 7.94 -9.67 0.27
C GLU A 181 8.41 -11.07 -0.17
N ARG A 182 9.06 -11.17 -1.33
CA ARG A 182 9.67 -12.44 -1.76
C ARG A 182 10.84 -12.87 -0.90
N GLU A 183 11.54 -11.94 -0.28
CA GLU A 183 12.59 -12.24 0.70
C GLU A 183 11.98 -12.62 2.05
N HIS A 184 10.91 -11.95 2.49
CA HIS A 184 10.14 -12.34 3.67
C HIS A 184 9.66 -13.79 3.55
N GLU A 185 9.01 -14.14 2.44
CA GLU A 185 8.56 -15.49 2.14
C GLU A 185 9.68 -16.53 2.27
N ARG A 186 10.84 -16.27 1.63
CA ARG A 186 12.01 -17.16 1.67
C ARG A 186 12.57 -17.31 3.08
N LYS A 187 12.61 -16.23 3.86
CA LYS A 187 13.06 -16.26 5.25
C LYS A 187 12.14 -17.11 6.11
N ILE A 188 10.83 -16.98 5.96
CA ILE A 188 9.86 -17.79 6.72
C ILE A 188 10.00 -19.26 6.34
N ARG A 189 10.09 -19.59 5.04
CA ARG A 189 10.32 -20.98 4.61
C ARG A 189 11.60 -21.57 5.18
N SER A 190 12.65 -20.77 5.25
CA SER A 190 13.92 -21.19 5.85
C SER A 190 13.79 -21.49 7.34
N ALA A 191 12.95 -20.72 8.07
CA ALA A 191 12.65 -20.95 9.48
C ALA A 191 11.66 -22.10 9.72
N TYR A 192 10.82 -22.42 8.73
CA TYR A 192 9.78 -23.46 8.79
C TYR A 192 9.89 -24.45 7.60
N PRO A 193 11.02 -25.19 7.47
CA PRO A 193 11.31 -26.00 6.29
C PRO A 193 10.42 -27.24 6.13
N HIS A 194 9.67 -27.61 7.15
CA HIS A 194 8.71 -28.73 7.13
C HIS A 194 7.35 -28.36 6.53
N LEU A 195 7.08 -27.07 6.28
CA LEU A 195 5.84 -26.63 5.66
C LEU A 195 5.86 -26.88 4.15
N PRO A 196 4.68 -27.04 3.50
CA PRO A 196 4.60 -27.28 2.06
C PRO A 196 5.26 -26.18 1.24
N ALA A 197 5.73 -26.52 0.04
CA ALA A 197 6.11 -25.55 -0.98
C ALA A 197 4.87 -24.82 -1.52
#